data_AF-A0A316EDM3-F1
#
_entry.id   AF-A0A316EDM3-F1
#
_cell.length_a   1.000
_cell.length_b   1.000
_cell.length_c   1.000
_cell.angle_alpha   90.00
_cell.angle_beta   90.00
_cell.angle_gamma   90.00
#
_symmetry.space_group_name_H-M   'P 1'
#
loop_
_entity.id
_entity.type
_entity.pdbx_description
1 polymer ?
#
loop_
_entity_poly.entity_id
_entity_poly.type
_entity_poly.pdbx_seq_one_letter_code
_entity_poly.pdbx_strand_id
1 'polypeptide(L)'
;MLTGLHGDRPGGWIVAAQQAGLPGITSFANGLTRDMDAVTAGLTLPHSSGPVEGNVNRIKMLKRQMYGRAGFDLLRKRVLLAY
;
A
#
# COMPACT_ATOMS: atom_id res chain seq x y z
N MET A 1 -2.44 -0.53 -11.67
CA MET A 1 -2.64 -1.89 -11.11
C MET A 1 -1.46 -2.74 -11.54
N LEU A 2 -1.01 -3.68 -10.69
CA LEU A 2 -0.11 -4.73 -11.12
C LEU A 2 -0.82 -5.56 -12.21
N THR A 3 -0.31 -5.52 -13.43
CA THR A 3 -0.94 -6.17 -14.59
C THR A 3 -0.48 -7.61 -14.78
N GLY A 4 0.62 -8.01 -14.13
CA GLY A 4 1.12 -9.38 -14.11
C GLY A 4 1.11 -9.92 -12.68
N LEU A 5 0.38 -11.02 -12.47
CA LEU A 5 0.37 -11.78 -11.22
C LEU A 5 1.47 -12.85 -11.31
N HIS A 6 2.69 -12.48 -10.90
CA HIS A 6 3.88 -13.33 -10.94
C HIS A 6 4.53 -13.47 -9.56
N GLY A 7 3.80 -14.04 -8.59
CA GLY A 7 4.30 -14.24 -7.23
C GLY A 7 5.48 -15.20 -7.10
N ASP A 8 5.79 -15.96 -8.15
CA ASP A 8 6.93 -16.88 -8.25
C ASP A 8 8.27 -16.18 -8.53
N ARG A 9 8.25 -14.96 -9.08
CA ARG A 9 9.45 -14.26 -9.59
C ARG A 9 10.24 -13.37 -8.61
N PRO A 10 9.70 -12.85 -7.49
CA PRO A 10 10.38 -11.80 -6.73
C PRO A 10 11.63 -12.28 -5.99
N GLY A 11 11.79 -13.59 -5.74
CA GLY A 11 12.87 -14.13 -4.92
C GLY A 11 14.28 -13.72 -5.40
N GLY A 12 14.56 -13.83 -6.70
CA GLY A 12 15.86 -13.44 -7.25
C GLY A 12 16.16 -11.95 -7.08
N TRP A 13 15.15 -11.09 -7.23
CA TRP A 13 15.31 -9.65 -7.01
C TRP A 13 15.49 -9.31 -5.52
N ILE A 14 14.76 -9.97 -4.62
CA ILE A 14 14.89 -9.76 -3.17
C ILE A 14 16.32 -10.06 -2.72
N VAL A 15 16.91 -11.18 -3.17
CA VAL A 15 18.29 -11.55 -2.86
C VAL A 15 19.28 -10.49 -3.37
N ALA A 16 19.13 -10.06 -4.62
CA ALA A 16 19.97 -9.00 -5.19
C ALA A 16 19.85 -7.67 -4.40
N ALA A 17 18.63 -7.30 -3.99
CA ALA A 17 18.34 -6.10 -3.22
C ALA A 17 18.94 -6.16 -1.80
N GLN A 18 18.97 -7.33 -1.17
CA GLN A 18 19.66 -7.53 0.12
C GLN A 18 21.18 -7.34 -0.01
N GLN A 19 21.76 -7.85 -1.10
CA GLN A 19 23.21 -7.81 -1.36
C GLN A 19 23.70 -6.46 -1.91
N ALA A 20 22.80 -5.56 -2.33
CA ALA A 20 23.16 -4.28 -2.93
C ALA A 20 23.92 -3.31 -2.01
N GLY A 21 23.96 -3.57 -0.69
CA GLY A 21 24.67 -2.73 0.28
C GLY A 21 24.06 -1.34 0.48
N LEU A 22 22.84 -1.11 -0.01
CA LEU A 22 22.12 0.16 0.09
C LEU A 22 21.16 0.09 1.29
N PRO A 23 21.40 0.81 2.41
CA PRO A 23 20.69 0.57 3.68
C PRO A 23 19.16 0.59 3.58
N GLY A 24 18.59 1.54 2.82
CA GLY A 24 17.15 1.63 2.62
C GLY A 24 16.58 0.46 1.80
N ILE A 25 17.30 0.04 0.76
CA ILE A 25 16.88 -1.07 -0.11
C ILE A 25 17.05 -2.41 0.61
N THR A 26 18.17 -2.61 1.31
CA THR A 26 18.42 -3.81 2.10
C THR A 26 17.37 -3.95 3.21
N SER A 27 17.04 -2.87 3.92
CA SER A 27 15.97 -2.87 4.95
C SER A 27 14.61 -3.22 4.36
N PHE A 28 14.27 -2.63 3.20
CA PHE A 28 13.03 -2.93 2.49
C PHE A 28 12.95 -4.41 2.06
N ALA A 29 14.00 -4.93 1.44
CA ALA A 29 14.07 -6.33 1.01
C ALA A 29 13.96 -7.30 2.21
N ASN A 30 14.62 -6.97 3.33
CA ASN A 30 14.47 -7.73 4.57
C ASN A 30 13.03 -7.71 5.11
N GLY A 31 12.30 -6.61 4.91
CA GLY A 31 10.87 -6.52 5.20
C GLY A 31 10.04 -7.45 4.34
N LEU A 32 10.26 -7.46 3.02
CA LEU A 32 9.57 -8.36 2.10
C LEU A 32 9.81 -9.83 2.45
N THR A 33 11.04 -10.19 2.83
CA THR A 33 11.36 -11.57 3.25
C THR A 33 10.60 -11.99 4.50
N ARG A 34 10.35 -11.08 5.46
CA ARG A 34 9.57 -11.38 6.67
C ARG A 34 8.10 -11.66 6.36
N ASP A 35 7.55 -11.00 5.34
CA ASP A 35 6.15 -11.11 4.94
C ASP A 35 5.99 -11.82 3.59
N MET A 36 6.87 -12.81 3.30
CA MET A 36 6.99 -13.40 1.96
C MET A 36 5.70 -14.07 1.47
N ASP A 37 4.91 -14.66 2.37
CA ASP A 37 3.60 -15.24 2.03
C ASP A 37 2.63 -14.17 1.54
N ALA A 38 2.59 -13.01 2.21
CA ALA A 38 1.74 -11.89 1.81
C ALA A 38 2.21 -11.27 0.49
N VAL A 39 3.52 -11.16 0.27
CA VAL A 39 4.11 -10.70 -1.00
C VAL A 39 3.73 -11.64 -2.14
N THR A 40 3.88 -12.96 -1.92
CA THR A 40 3.52 -13.98 -2.91
C THR A 40 2.04 -13.94 -3.24
N ALA A 41 1.18 -13.88 -2.21
CA ALA A 41 -0.27 -13.79 -2.39
C ALA A 41 -0.70 -12.52 -3.11
N GLY A 42 -0.14 -11.35 -2.74
CA GLY A 42 -0.42 -10.07 -3.37
C GLY A 42 0.03 -9.98 -4.85
N LEU A 43 0.99 -10.82 -5.23
CA LEU A 43 1.47 -10.96 -6.60
C LEU A 43 0.87 -12.18 -7.32
N THR A 44 -0.04 -12.95 -6.72
CA THR A 44 -0.62 -14.17 -7.32
C THR A 44 -2.13 -14.10 -7.43
N LEU A 45 -2.80 -13.54 -6.41
CA LEU A 45 -4.24 -13.47 -6.34
C LEU A 45 -4.79 -12.28 -7.13
N PRO A 46 -6.03 -12.35 -7.65
CA PRO A 46 -6.66 -11.25 -8.36
C PRO A 46 -7.10 -10.10 -7.43
N HIS A 47 -6.89 -10.25 -6.12
CA HIS A 47 -7.29 -9.26 -5.13
C HIS A 47 -6.31 -8.09 -5.10
N SER A 48 -6.83 -6.88 -4.97
CA SER A 48 -6.01 -5.68 -4.82
C SER A 48 -6.57 -4.74 -3.76
N SER A 49 -5.66 -4.03 -3.10
CA SER A 49 -6.02 -2.95 -2.16
C SER A 49 -6.48 -1.67 -2.86
N GLY A 50 -6.49 -1.63 -4.20
CA GLY A 50 -6.77 -0.42 -4.98
C GLY A 50 -8.07 0.30 -4.60
N PRO A 51 -9.23 -0.39 -4.53
CA PRO A 51 -10.48 0.22 -4.08
C PRO A 51 -10.42 0.77 -2.65
N VAL A 52 -9.73 0.05 -1.75
CA VAL A 52 -9.56 0.47 -0.35
C VAL A 52 -8.67 1.70 -0.27
N GLU A 53 -7.54 1.71 -0.97
CA GLU A 53 -6.62 2.84 -1.06
C GLU A 53 -7.30 4.07 -1.69
N GLY A 54 -8.15 3.88 -2.69
CA GLY A 54 -8.97 4.94 -3.28
C GLY A 54 -9.87 5.61 -2.25
N ASN A 55 -10.59 4.82 -1.44
CA ASN A 55 -11.42 5.33 -0.35
C ASN A 55 -10.59 6.07 0.71
N VAL A 56 -9.44 5.53 1.10
CA VAL A 56 -8.52 6.18 2.04
C VAL A 56 -8.01 7.51 1.48
N ASN A 57 -7.63 7.56 0.20
CA ASN A 57 -7.19 8.79 -0.46
C ASN A 57 -8.30 9.83 -0.54
N ARG A 58 -9.55 9.43 -0.82
CA ARG A 58 -10.72 10.32 -0.77
C ARG A 58 -10.90 10.94 0.61
N ILE A 59 -10.84 10.13 1.68
CA ILE A 59 -10.98 10.61 3.06
C ILE A 59 -9.83 11.56 3.43
N LYS A 60 -8.58 11.21 3.07
CA LYS A 60 -7.41 12.08 3.27
C LYS A 60 -7.57 13.41 2.54
N MET A 61 -8.09 13.40 1.31
CA MET A 61 -8.37 14.60 0.54
C MET A 61 -9.42 15.48 1.22
N LEU A 62 -10.55 14.92 1.65
CA LEU A 62 -11.59 15.65 2.38
C LEU A 62 -11.05 16.30 3.67
N LYS A 63 -10.22 15.57 4.44
CA LYS A 63 -9.56 16.11 5.63
C LYS A 63 -8.58 17.24 5.29
N ARG A 64 -7.85 17.13 4.17
CA ARG A 64 -6.87 18.14 3.70
C ARG A 64 -7.55 19.43 3.22
N GLN A 65 -8.71 19.34 2.58
CA GLN A 65 -9.54 20.51 2.23
C GLN A 65 -9.97 21.32 3.46
N MET A 66 -9.94 20.72 4.66
CA MET A 66 -10.30 21.35 5.91
C MET A 66 -9.08 21.81 6.72
N TYR A 67 -7.89 21.79 6.13
CA TYR A 67 -6.63 22.13 6.79
C TYR A 67 -6.39 21.33 8.09
N GLY A 68 -6.91 20.10 8.16
CA GLY A 68 -6.81 19.26 9.35
C GLY A 68 -7.71 19.68 10.52
N ARG A 69 -8.54 20.71 10.38
CA ARG A 69 -9.42 21.25 11.44
C ARG A 69 -10.74 20.49 11.62
N ALA A 70 -10.89 19.37 10.92
CA ALA A 70 -12.08 18.52 11.02
C ALA A 70 -11.93 17.54 12.18
N GLY A 71 -12.66 17.80 13.28
CA GLY A 71 -12.96 16.75 14.26
C GLY A 71 -13.76 15.61 13.62
N PHE A 72 -13.85 14.47 14.32
CA PHE A 72 -14.46 13.26 13.77
C PHE A 72 -15.90 13.48 13.27
N ASP A 73 -16.74 14.19 14.03
CA ASP A 73 -18.14 14.43 13.67
C ASP A 73 -18.29 15.18 12.35
N LEU A 74 -17.47 16.20 12.13
CA LEU A 74 -17.48 17.00 10.92
C LEU A 74 -16.91 16.23 9.73
N LEU A 75 -15.84 15.45 9.96
CA LEU A 75 -15.28 14.57 8.93
C LEU A 75 -16.30 13.51 8.50
N ARG A 76 -16.99 12.88 9.46
CA ARG A 76 -18.05 11.90 9.20
C ARG A 76 -19.16 12.50 8.34
N LYS A 77 -19.67 13.68 8.72
CA LYS A 77 -20.70 14.39 7.92
C LYS A 77 -20.23 14.63 6.49
N ARG A 78 -19.01 15.12 6.29
CA ARG A 78 -18.47 15.35 4.93
C ARG A 78 -18.24 14.07 4.14
N VAL A 79 -17.82 12.97 4.78
CA VAL A 79 -17.63 11.69 4.10
C VAL A 79 -18.97 11.11 3.62
N LEU A 80 -20.01 11.20 4.45
CA LEU A 80 -21.36 10.69 4.16
C LEU A 80 -22.14 11.58 3.18
N LEU A 81 -21.95 12.90 3.23
CA LEU A 81 -22.67 13.88 2.39
C LEU A 81 -21.95 14.25 1.10
N ALA A 82 -20.70 13.81 0.89
CA ALA A 82 -19.98 14.05 -0.38
C ALA A 82 -20.36 13.03 -1.47
N TYR A 83 -21.62 12.58 -1.48
CA TYR A 83 -22.20 11.71 -2.49
C TYR A 83 -23.15 12.52 -3.38
#